data_AF-A0AAE3IY84-F1
#
_entry.id   AF-A0AAE3IY84-F1
#
_cell.length_a   1.000
_cell.length_b   1.000
_cell.length_c   1.000
_cell.angle_alpha   90.00
_cell.angle_beta   90.00
_cell.angle_gamma   90.00
#
_symmetry.space_group_name_H-M   'P 1'
#
loop_
_entity.id
_entity.type
_entity.pdbx_description
1 polymer ?
#
loop_
_entity_poly.entity_id
_entity_poly.type
_entity_poly.pdbx_seq_one_letter_code
_entity_poly.pdbx_strand_id
1 'polypeptide(L)'
;MRRAILATVLLAAFGPFAKGAIAQSTFFDAEVISAACAVSSENCAALVQQLISQLKSANLTEAELNSQVAVLASAVLNATSGASPSNIAQLSPVLTEISGLSSEAGQTSSILGFAREMESGRAPELSNISTPFAASPA
;
A
#
# COMPACT_ATOMS: atom_id res chain seq x y z
N MET A 1 58.77 17.36 27.10
CA MET A 1 58.28 18.67 27.56
C MET A 1 56.75 18.67 27.47
N ARG A 2 56.06 19.13 28.54
CA ARG A 2 54.68 19.70 28.66
C ARG A 2 53.52 18.98 27.93
N ARG A 3 52.61 18.21 28.56
CA ARG A 3 51.49 18.52 29.50
C ARG A 3 50.41 19.51 29.01
N ALA A 4 49.17 18.99 28.83
CA ALA A 4 47.82 19.53 29.18
C ALA A 4 46.76 18.83 28.29
N ILE A 5 45.94 17.84 28.70
CA ILE A 5 44.75 17.77 29.61
C ILE A 5 43.57 18.67 29.19
N LEU A 6 42.43 18.04 28.84
CA LEU A 6 41.03 18.26 29.31
C LEU A 6 40.04 17.64 28.27
N ALA A 7 39.44 16.46 28.50
CA ALA A 7 38.16 16.21 29.20
C ALA A 7 37.05 17.19 28.74
N THR A 8 35.90 16.77 28.18
CA THR A 8 34.67 16.25 28.85
C THR A 8 33.64 16.16 27.68
N VAL A 9 32.76 15.16 27.50
CA VAL A 9 31.51 14.91 28.23
C VAL A 9 30.96 13.55 27.75
N LEU A 10 30.61 12.70 28.73
CA LEU A 10 29.74 11.55 28.57
C LEU A 10 28.34 11.99 28.13
N LEU A 11 27.80 11.34 27.09
CA LEU A 11 26.38 10.93 27.13
C LEU A 11 26.28 9.50 26.61
N ALA A 12 26.21 8.58 27.57
CA ALA A 12 25.52 7.31 27.37
C ALA A 12 24.03 7.63 27.22
N ALA A 13 23.45 7.36 26.06
CA ALA A 13 22.01 7.27 25.90
C ALA A 13 21.72 5.96 25.16
N PHE A 14 21.32 4.98 25.96
CA PHE A 14 20.46 3.86 25.63
C PHE A 14 19.71 4.04 24.31
N GLY A 15 19.85 3.07 23.41
CA GLY A 15 18.93 2.90 22.30
C GLY A 15 17.49 2.85 22.80
N PRO A 16 16.54 3.16 21.92
CA PRO A 16 15.73 2.04 21.47
C PRO A 16 15.78 1.97 19.95
N PHE A 17 15.98 0.76 19.46
CA PHE A 17 15.35 0.26 18.24
C PHE A 17 14.97 1.36 17.24
N ALA A 18 15.93 1.78 16.42
CA ALA A 18 15.57 2.01 15.04
C ALA A 18 15.02 0.65 14.57
N LYS A 19 13.70 0.46 14.71
CA LYS A 19 12.94 -0.42 13.83
C LYS A 19 13.34 0.08 12.47
N GLY A 20 14.35 -0.56 11.86
CA GLY A 20 14.57 -0.43 10.45
C GLY A 20 13.19 -0.63 9.87
N ALA A 21 12.68 0.37 9.16
CA ALA A 21 11.51 0.17 8.33
C ALA A 21 11.82 -1.12 7.60
N ILE A 22 11.09 -2.20 7.93
CA ILE A 22 11.19 -3.42 7.17
C ILE A 22 10.80 -2.90 5.80
N ALA A 23 11.80 -2.77 4.91
CA ALA A 23 11.54 -2.58 3.50
C ALA A 23 10.81 -3.85 3.13
N GLN A 24 9.49 -3.82 3.28
CA GLN A 24 8.63 -4.92 2.92
C GLN A 24 8.93 -5.10 1.45
N SER A 25 9.56 -6.24 1.13
CA SER A 25 9.76 -6.64 -0.24
C SER A 25 8.38 -6.68 -0.86
N THR A 26 8.01 -5.61 -1.57
CA THR A 26 6.76 -5.56 -2.30
C THR A 26 6.87 -6.61 -3.39
N PHE A 27 5.90 -7.52 -3.46
CA PHE A 27 5.90 -8.60 -4.46
C PHE A 27 5.82 -8.06 -5.89
N PHE A 28 5.47 -6.80 -6.02
CA PHE A 28 5.26 -6.08 -7.26
C PHE A 28 5.73 -4.64 -7.11
N ASP A 29 6.04 -4.05 -8.25
CA ASP A 29 6.43 -2.66 -8.37
C ASP A 29 5.17 -1.78 -8.49
N ALA A 30 4.99 -0.87 -7.54
CA ALA A 30 3.87 0.06 -7.52
C ALA A 30 3.91 1.03 -8.72
N GLU A 31 5.09 1.35 -9.25
CA GLU A 31 5.22 2.19 -10.44
C GLU A 31 4.70 1.47 -11.69
N VAL A 32 4.93 0.16 -11.79
CA VAL A 32 4.41 -0.67 -12.91
C VAL A 32 2.88 -0.72 -12.88
N ILE A 33 2.28 -0.86 -11.70
CA ILE A 33 0.82 -0.82 -11.54
C ILE A 33 0.29 0.56 -11.97
N SER A 34 0.86 1.63 -11.43
CA SER A 34 0.48 3.00 -11.78
C SER A 34 0.56 3.26 -13.28
N ALA A 35 1.65 2.83 -13.93
CA ALA A 35 1.83 2.97 -15.37
C ALA A 35 0.77 2.18 -16.17
N ALA A 36 0.47 0.94 -15.79
CA ALA A 36 -0.57 0.15 -16.46
C ALA A 36 -1.95 0.83 -16.35
N CYS A 37 -2.27 1.36 -15.17
CA CYS A 37 -3.53 2.04 -14.91
C CYS A 37 -3.63 3.42 -15.58
N ALA A 38 -2.51 4.10 -15.82
CA ALA A 38 -2.46 5.33 -16.60
C ALA A 38 -2.70 5.09 -18.10
N VAL A 39 -2.36 3.90 -18.63
CA VAL A 39 -2.63 3.55 -20.03
C VAL A 39 -4.12 3.31 -20.27
N SER A 40 -4.72 2.42 -19.49
CA SER A 40 -6.18 2.16 -19.52
C SER A 40 -6.63 1.41 -18.27
N SER A 41 -7.92 1.51 -17.96
CA SER A 41 -8.57 0.73 -16.89
C SER A 41 -8.52 -0.77 -17.17
N GLU A 42 -8.64 -1.20 -18.43
CA GLU A 42 -8.51 -2.61 -18.84
C GLU A 42 -7.11 -3.17 -18.58
N ASN A 43 -6.06 -2.40 -18.90
CA ASN A 43 -4.69 -2.82 -18.63
C ASN A 43 -4.40 -2.88 -17.12
N CYS A 44 -4.94 -1.92 -16.36
CA CYS A 44 -4.91 -1.96 -14.90
C CYS A 44 -5.53 -3.25 -14.37
N ALA A 45 -6.76 -3.56 -14.81
CA ALA A 45 -7.50 -4.72 -14.34
C ALA A 45 -6.77 -6.02 -14.69
N ALA A 46 -6.26 -6.16 -15.92
CA ALA A 46 -5.51 -7.34 -16.35
C ALA A 46 -4.23 -7.55 -15.52
N LEU A 47 -3.44 -6.49 -15.29
CA LEU A 47 -2.24 -6.58 -14.46
C LEU A 47 -2.60 -6.93 -13.01
N VAL A 48 -3.60 -6.27 -12.43
CA VAL A 48 -4.01 -6.53 -11.05
C VAL A 48 -4.49 -7.97 -10.89
N GLN A 49 -5.29 -8.51 -11.82
CA GLN A 49 -5.69 -9.93 -11.78
C GLN A 49 -4.50 -10.89 -11.82
N GLN A 50 -3.47 -10.56 -12.61
CA GLN A 50 -2.22 -11.33 -12.64
C GLN A 50 -1.50 -11.27 -11.28
N LEU A 51 -1.47 -10.10 -10.63
CA LEU A 51 -0.85 -9.93 -9.31
C LEU A 51 -1.64 -10.65 -8.21
N ILE A 52 -2.98 -10.58 -8.25
CA ILE A 52 -3.87 -11.32 -7.35
C ILE A 52 -3.61 -12.83 -7.45
N SER A 53 -3.47 -13.34 -8.68
CA SER A 53 -3.16 -14.76 -8.91
C SER A 53 -1.79 -15.15 -8.34
N GLN A 54 -0.78 -14.29 -8.51
CA GLN A 54 0.55 -14.49 -7.93
C GLN A 54 0.50 -14.52 -6.40
N LEU A 55 -0.19 -13.56 -5.77
CA LEU A 55 -0.36 -13.49 -4.32
C LEU A 55 -1.04 -14.74 -3.76
N LYS A 56 -2.10 -15.23 -4.40
CA LYS A 56 -2.78 -16.49 -4.01
C LYS A 56 -1.85 -17.71 -4.08
N SER A 57 -0.88 -17.71 -4.99
CA SER A 57 0.08 -18.81 -5.17
C SER A 57 1.35 -18.71 -4.33
N ALA A 58 1.60 -17.55 -3.70
CA ALA A 58 2.87 -17.24 -3.05
C ALA A 58 3.06 -17.87 -1.65
N ASN A 59 2.10 -18.65 -1.15
CA ASN A 59 2.10 -19.26 0.20
C ASN A 59 2.49 -18.27 1.31
N LEU A 60 1.95 -17.05 1.23
CA LEU A 60 2.19 -16.00 2.20
C LEU A 60 1.49 -16.31 3.51
N THR A 61 2.08 -15.83 4.61
CA THR A 61 1.34 -15.71 5.86
C THR A 61 0.22 -14.69 5.71
N GLU A 62 -0.78 -14.76 6.59
CA GLU A 62 -1.92 -13.83 6.59
C GLU A 62 -1.47 -12.37 6.72
N ALA A 63 -0.51 -12.10 7.62
CA ALA A 63 0.05 -10.77 7.80
C ALA A 63 0.77 -10.25 6.55
N GLU A 64 1.52 -11.11 5.85
CA GLU A 64 2.19 -10.75 4.59
C GLU A 64 1.17 -10.51 3.48
N LEU A 65 0.15 -11.36 3.34
CA LEU A 65 -0.91 -11.19 2.34
C LEU A 65 -1.65 -9.87 2.55
N ASN A 66 -2.11 -9.58 3.78
CA ASN A 66 -2.81 -8.33 4.09
C ASN A 66 -1.91 -7.10 3.85
N SER A 67 -0.61 -7.23 4.10
CA SER A 67 0.34 -6.18 3.73
C SER A 67 0.44 -5.97 2.22
N GLN A 68 0.51 -7.03 1.41
CA GLN A 68 0.51 -6.90 -0.04
C GLN A 68 -0.82 -6.35 -0.58
N VAL A 69 -1.95 -6.74 0.01
CA VAL A 69 -3.27 -6.19 -0.31
C VAL A 69 -3.31 -4.69 -0.09
N ALA A 70 -2.76 -4.19 1.01
CA ALA A 70 -2.66 -2.76 1.29
C ALA A 70 -1.86 -2.01 0.21
N VAL A 71 -0.71 -2.57 -0.20
CA VAL A 71 0.15 -1.96 -1.23
C VAL A 71 -0.56 -1.95 -2.58
N LEU A 72 -1.18 -3.07 -2.96
CA LEU A 72 -1.88 -3.21 -4.24
C LEU A 72 -3.08 -2.25 -4.33
N ALA A 73 -3.90 -2.17 -3.26
CA ALA A 73 -5.01 -1.24 -3.18
C ALA A 73 -4.53 0.22 -3.28
N SER A 74 -3.46 0.57 -2.55
CA SER A 74 -2.88 1.92 -2.59
C SER A 74 -2.35 2.30 -3.98
N ALA A 75 -1.72 1.36 -4.69
CA ALA A 75 -1.23 1.59 -6.05
C ALA A 75 -2.36 1.87 -7.03
N VAL A 76 -3.46 1.10 -6.96
CA VAL A 76 -4.67 1.34 -7.78
C VAL A 76 -5.30 2.70 -7.46
N LEU A 77 -5.36 3.07 -6.18
CA LEU A 77 -5.91 4.37 -5.77
C LEU A 77 -5.04 5.53 -6.23
N ASN A 78 -3.71 5.42 -6.11
CA ASN A 78 -2.80 6.43 -6.63
C ASN A 78 -2.94 6.62 -8.14
N ALA A 79 -3.27 5.57 -8.89
CA ALA A 79 -3.54 5.67 -10.32
C ALA A 79 -4.85 6.41 -10.67
N THR A 80 -5.74 6.65 -9.70
CA THR A 80 -6.91 7.51 -9.90
C THR A 80 -6.55 9.00 -9.96
N SER A 81 -5.35 9.37 -9.49
CA SER A 81 -4.86 10.74 -9.51
C SER A 81 -4.68 11.22 -10.95
N GLY A 82 -5.53 12.16 -11.38
CA GLY A 82 -5.50 12.69 -12.75
C GLY A 82 -6.23 11.83 -13.79
N ALA A 83 -6.88 10.74 -13.39
CA ALA A 83 -7.72 9.93 -14.28
C ALA A 83 -9.08 10.61 -14.55
N SER A 84 -9.70 10.30 -15.69
CA SER A 84 -11.07 10.75 -15.97
C SER A 84 -12.08 10.05 -15.04
N PRO A 85 -13.24 10.67 -14.75
CA PRO A 85 -14.27 10.03 -13.93
C PRO A 85 -14.71 8.66 -14.44
N SER A 86 -14.77 8.47 -15.77
CA SER A 86 -15.09 7.16 -16.37
C SER A 86 -14.05 6.09 -16.04
N ASN A 87 -12.76 6.45 -16.10
CA ASN A 87 -11.68 5.52 -15.78
C ASN A 87 -11.68 5.19 -14.28
N ILE A 88 -11.92 6.18 -13.43
CA ILE A 88 -12.03 5.99 -11.98
C ILE A 88 -13.14 4.98 -11.65
N ALA A 89 -14.33 5.14 -12.25
CA ALA A 89 -15.43 4.20 -12.05
C ALA A 89 -15.11 2.77 -12.51
N GLN A 90 -14.36 2.63 -13.61
CA GLN A 90 -13.92 1.32 -14.12
C GLN A 90 -12.88 0.63 -13.22
N LEU A 91 -12.20 1.37 -12.33
CA LEU A 91 -11.24 0.80 -11.37
C LEU A 91 -11.90 0.32 -10.07
N SER A 92 -13.17 0.65 -9.82
CA SER A 92 -13.89 0.18 -8.62
C SER A 92 -13.97 -1.35 -8.50
N PRO A 93 -14.32 -2.11 -9.56
CA PRO A 93 -14.33 -3.57 -9.51
C PRO A 93 -12.97 -4.17 -9.15
N VAL A 94 -11.88 -3.52 -9.58
CA VAL A 94 -10.51 -3.94 -9.29
C VAL A 94 -10.23 -3.87 -7.78
N LEU A 95 -10.60 -2.76 -7.12
CA LEU A 95 -10.49 -2.65 -5.65
C LEU A 95 -11.38 -3.64 -4.92
N THR A 96 -12.59 -3.89 -5.43
CA THR A 96 -13.49 -4.90 -4.85
C THR A 96 -12.83 -6.29 -4.86
N GLU A 97 -12.18 -6.65 -5.96
CA GLU A 97 -11.45 -7.92 -6.05
C GLU A 97 -10.25 -7.99 -5.09
N ILE A 98 -9.46 -6.90 -5.02
CA ILE A 98 -8.34 -6.78 -4.08
C ILE A 98 -8.83 -6.95 -2.62
N SER A 99 -9.98 -6.36 -2.27
CA SER A 99 -10.54 -6.45 -0.91
C SER A 99 -10.86 -7.89 -0.48
N GLY A 100 -11.19 -8.76 -1.45
CA GLY A 100 -11.50 -10.17 -1.22
C GLY A 100 -10.28 -11.05 -0.94
N LEU A 101 -9.06 -10.51 -1.10
CA LEU A 101 -7.83 -11.19 -0.68
C LEU A 101 -7.52 -11.02 0.81
N SER A 102 -8.00 -9.94 1.41
CA SER A 102 -7.74 -9.63 2.82
C SER A 102 -8.60 -10.49 3.74
N SER A 103 -7.99 -10.99 4.81
CA SER A 103 -8.71 -11.59 5.94
C SER A 103 -9.09 -10.56 7.01
N GLU A 104 -8.45 -9.39 7.00
CA GLU A 104 -8.68 -8.31 7.96
C GLU A 104 -9.96 -7.53 7.61
N ALA A 105 -11.01 -7.68 8.42
CA ALA A 105 -12.29 -7.03 8.19
C ALA A 105 -12.19 -5.49 8.08
N GLY A 106 -11.30 -4.87 8.88
CA GLY A 106 -11.03 -3.43 8.82
C GLY A 106 -10.42 -3.02 7.47
N GLN A 107 -9.47 -3.79 6.96
CA GLN A 107 -8.86 -3.53 5.66
C GLN A 107 -9.85 -3.74 4.51
N THR A 108 -10.59 -4.86 4.51
CA THR A 108 -11.62 -5.15 3.51
C THR A 108 -12.69 -4.06 3.45
N SER A 109 -13.21 -3.63 4.61
CA SER A 109 -14.24 -2.59 4.67
C SER A 109 -13.75 -1.23 4.16
N SER A 110 -12.51 -0.84 4.47
CA SER A 110 -11.89 0.38 3.95
C SER A 110 -11.73 0.33 2.44
N ILE A 111 -11.19 -0.77 1.88
CA ILE A 111 -11.02 -0.92 0.42
C ILE A 111 -12.38 -0.85 -0.29
N LEU A 112 -13.40 -1.54 0.23
CA LEU A 112 -14.76 -1.47 -0.31
C LEU A 112 -15.39 -0.07 -0.17
N GLY A 113 -15.03 0.69 0.87
CA GLY A 113 -15.41 2.09 1.02
C GLY A 113 -14.94 2.92 -0.17
N PHE A 114 -13.65 2.85 -0.50
CA PHE A 114 -13.08 3.56 -1.64
C PHE A 114 -13.58 3.05 -2.98
N ALA A 115 -13.77 1.74 -3.14
CA ALA A 115 -14.38 1.18 -4.35
C ALA A 115 -15.75 1.82 -4.64
N ARG A 116 -16.61 1.95 -3.62
CA ARG A 116 -17.91 2.61 -3.74
C ARG A 116 -17.81 4.10 -4.08
N GLU A 117 -16.85 4.83 -3.50
CA GLU A 117 -16.62 6.22 -3.88
C GLU A 117 -16.25 6.34 -5.36
N MET A 118 -15.40 5.42 -5.83
CA MET A 118 -14.95 5.37 -7.22
C MET A 118 -16.06 5.03 -8.20
N GLU A 119 -17.09 4.24 -7.83
CA GLU A 119 -18.25 3.95 -8.69
C GLU A 119 -18.94 5.23 -9.19
N SER A 120 -18.91 6.31 -8.39
CA SER A 120 -19.44 7.62 -8.79
C SER A 120 -18.51 8.43 -9.71
N GLY A 121 -17.36 7.87 -10.07
CA GLY A 121 -16.29 8.53 -10.84
C GLY A 121 -15.47 9.53 -10.02
N ARG A 122 -15.60 9.52 -8.69
CA ARG A 122 -14.84 10.40 -7.78
C ARG A 122 -13.55 9.73 -7.35
N ALA A 123 -12.44 10.45 -7.48
CA ALA A 123 -11.18 10.02 -6.90
C ALA A 123 -11.30 10.06 -5.37
N PRO A 124 -10.94 8.96 -4.69
CA PRO A 124 -10.99 8.90 -3.23
C PRO A 124 -9.94 9.81 -2.59
N GLU A 125 -10.33 10.50 -1.53
CA GLU A 125 -9.48 11.45 -0.81
C GLU A 125 -8.51 10.71 0.13
N LEU A 126 -7.28 10.49 -0.33
CA LEU A 126 -6.22 9.86 0.47
C LEU A 126 -5.55 10.81 1.48
N SER A 127 -5.74 12.13 1.30
CA SER A 127 -5.05 13.22 2.01
C SER A 127 -5.18 13.19 3.54
N ASN A 128 -6.20 12.51 4.07
CA ASN A 128 -6.49 12.47 5.51
C ASN A 128 -6.08 11.14 6.18
N ILE A 129 -5.42 10.23 5.44
CA ILE A 129 -5.19 8.87 5.95
C ILE A 129 -3.74 8.47 5.69
N SER A 130 -2.92 8.49 6.75
CA SER A 130 -1.49 8.13 6.65
C SER A 130 -1.27 6.66 6.27
N THR A 131 -2.25 5.78 6.52
CA THR A 131 -2.21 4.34 6.19
C THR A 131 -3.62 3.79 5.93
N PRO A 132 -4.24 4.08 4.77
CA PRO A 132 -5.67 3.78 4.51
C PRO A 132 -6.03 2.30 4.60
N PHE A 133 -5.03 1.42 4.52
CA PHE A 133 -5.18 -0.03 4.56
C PHE A 133 -4.26 -0.69 5.57
N ALA A 134 -3.83 0.00 6.63
CA ALA A 134 -3.03 -0.67 7.67
C ALA A 134 -3.77 -1.91 8.18
N ALA A 135 -3.12 -3.07 8.08
CA ALA A 135 -3.54 -4.27 8.80
C ALA A 135 -3.35 -4.02 10.31
N SER A 136 -4.24 -4.57 11.13
CA SER A 136 -4.15 -4.43 12.59
C SER A 136 -2.80 -4.96 13.09
N PRO A 137 -2.12 -4.28 14.04
CA PRO A 137 -0.93 -4.85 14.65
C PRO A 137 -1.34 -6.11 15.42
N ALA A 138 -0.78 -7.26 15.02
CA ALA A 138 -0.91 -8.53 15.72
C ALA A 138 -0.29 -8.48 17.13
#